data_AF-A0A2U2B3T1-F1
#
_entry.id   AF-A0A2U2B3T1-F1
#
_cell.length_a   1.000
_cell.length_b   1.000
_cell.length_c   1.000
_cell.angle_alpha   90.00
_cell.angle_beta   90.00
_cell.angle_gamma   90.00
#
_symmetry.space_group_name_H-M   'P 1'
#
loop_
_entity.id
_entity.type
_entity.pdbx_description
1 polymer ?
#
loop_
_entity_poly.entity_id
_entity_poly.type
_entity_poly.pdbx_seq_one_letter_code
_entity_poly.pdbx_strand_id
1 'polypeptide(L)'
;MSKIQKEWATEKLKKLRSVSVNYSIQEKEKIKFIYLRNLLEKLPKLEIDKDDILIKEIAVLIDKLPPYNFEELDYKSYLSKFNDLEYLVKKRLNLIPHNKHNIKSIDTFSIERIVGYIFIGIIVSFSILFFKRTILIIALAVPLSIVVSKMIDIYLYKKAKKDNRVI
;
A
#
# COMPACT_ATOMS: atom_id res chain seq x y z
N MET A 1 -10.33 -16.09 -20.12
CA MET A 1 -8.90 -15.97 -19.72
C MET A 1 -7.94 -16.76 -20.64
N SER A 2 -6.96 -16.09 -21.27
CA SER A 2 -6.06 -16.76 -22.25
C SER A 2 -4.92 -17.51 -21.55
N LYS A 3 -4.64 -18.74 -22.01
CA LYS A 3 -3.53 -19.59 -21.54
C LYS A 3 -2.19 -18.82 -21.52
N ILE A 4 -2.03 -17.93 -22.50
CA ILE A 4 -0.86 -17.07 -22.73
C ILE A 4 -0.60 -16.11 -21.55
N GLN A 5 -1.64 -15.54 -20.94
CA GLN A 5 -1.47 -14.61 -19.81
C GLN A 5 -0.99 -15.31 -18.54
N LYS A 6 -1.50 -16.52 -18.29
CA LYS A 6 -1.09 -17.33 -17.15
C LYS A 6 0.37 -17.77 -17.28
N GLU A 7 0.79 -18.14 -18.49
CA GLU A 7 2.17 -18.49 -18.81
C GLU A 7 3.10 -17.28 -18.63
N TRP A 8 2.74 -16.12 -19.18
CA TRP A 8 3.50 -14.87 -19.03
C TRP A 8 3.67 -14.45 -17.55
N ALA A 9 2.58 -14.47 -16.77
CA ALA A 9 2.64 -14.12 -15.35
C ALA A 9 3.55 -15.08 -14.57
N THR A 10 3.51 -16.38 -14.91
CA THR A 10 4.37 -17.40 -14.33
C THR A 10 5.84 -17.17 -14.68
N GLU A 11 6.13 -16.80 -15.92
CA GLU A 11 7.48 -16.48 -16.39
C GLU A 11 8.05 -15.26 -15.65
N LYS A 12 7.29 -14.16 -15.56
CA LYS A 12 7.71 -12.97 -14.83
C LYS A 12 7.88 -13.22 -13.34
N LEU A 13 7.05 -14.07 -12.75
CA LEU A 13 7.17 -14.48 -11.36
C LEU A 13 8.41 -15.33 -11.11
N LYS A 14 8.78 -16.22 -12.05
CA LYS A 14 10.06 -16.95 -12.01
C LYS A 14 11.24 -15.98 -12.10
N LYS A 15 11.21 -15.02 -13.04
CA LYS A 15 12.26 -14.01 -13.18
C LYS A 15 12.42 -13.20 -11.88
N LEU A 16 11.33 -12.65 -11.36
CA LEU A 16 11.32 -11.90 -10.11
C LEU A 16 11.92 -12.71 -8.95
N ARG A 17 11.55 -13.99 -8.82
CA ARG A 17 12.13 -14.88 -7.80
C ARG A 17 13.62 -15.11 -8.04
N SER A 18 14.04 -15.39 -9.27
CA SER A 18 15.44 -15.68 -9.60
C SER A 18 16.38 -14.49 -9.32
N VAL A 19 15.98 -13.28 -9.70
CA VAL A 19 16.77 -12.06 -9.52
C VAL A 19 16.88 -11.70 -8.03
N SER A 20 15.85 -12.00 -7.24
CA SER A 20 15.79 -11.64 -5.82
C SER A 20 16.20 -12.77 -4.87
N VAL A 21 16.64 -13.94 -5.35
CA VAL A 21 17.07 -15.05 -4.45
C VAL A 21 18.10 -14.55 -3.44
N ASN A 22 19.12 -13.83 -3.93
CA ASN A 22 20.24 -13.37 -3.13
C ASN A 22 20.04 -11.98 -2.51
N TYR A 23 18.89 -11.33 -2.75
CA TYR A 23 18.60 -10.03 -2.14
C TYR A 23 18.33 -10.20 -0.64
N SER A 24 18.91 -9.31 0.15
CA SER A 24 18.57 -9.11 1.55
C SER A 24 17.10 -8.70 1.73
N ILE A 25 16.62 -8.77 2.97
CA ILE A 25 15.25 -8.34 3.33
C ILE A 25 15.04 -6.87 2.96
N GLN A 26 16.02 -6.01 3.24
CA GLN A 26 15.95 -4.58 2.97
C GLN A 26 15.88 -4.29 1.46
N GLU A 27 16.66 -5.01 0.64
CA GLU A 27 16.61 -4.86 -0.82
C GLU A 27 15.26 -5.32 -1.38
N LYS A 28 14.74 -6.46 -0.89
CA LYS A 28 13.40 -6.95 -1.24
C LYS A 28 12.30 -5.96 -0.89
N GLU A 29 12.42 -5.24 0.22
CA GLU A 29 11.51 -4.17 0.59
C GLU A 29 11.64 -2.94 -0.31
N LYS A 30 12.87 -2.53 -0.65
CA LYS A 30 13.12 -1.39 -1.56
C LYS A 30 12.50 -1.63 -2.94
N ILE A 31 12.66 -2.84 -3.49
CA ILE A 31 12.07 -3.19 -4.79
C ILE A 31 10.59 -3.57 -4.73
N LYS A 32 9.98 -3.54 -3.54
CA LYS A 32 8.57 -3.91 -3.31
C LYS A 32 8.24 -5.33 -3.79
N PHE A 33 9.15 -6.28 -3.53
CA PHE A 33 9.07 -7.67 -4.00
C PHE A 33 7.72 -8.32 -3.68
N ILE A 34 7.24 -8.21 -2.43
CA ILE A 34 5.98 -8.84 -1.98
C ILE A 34 4.79 -8.32 -2.80
N TYR A 35 4.75 -7.01 -3.05
CA TYR A 35 3.70 -6.39 -3.83
C TYR A 35 3.69 -6.91 -5.27
N LEU A 36 4.85 -6.89 -5.95
CA LEU A 36 4.96 -7.36 -7.33
C LEU A 36 4.61 -8.84 -7.46
N ARG A 37 5.07 -9.68 -6.50
CA ARG A 37 4.72 -11.10 -6.46
C ARG A 37 3.21 -11.30 -6.35
N ASN A 38 2.58 -10.66 -5.38
CA ASN A 38 1.15 -10.84 -5.13
C ASN A 38 0.30 -10.26 -6.28
N LEU A 39 0.76 -9.17 -6.92
CA LEU A 39 0.16 -8.65 -8.13
C LEU A 39 0.20 -9.70 -9.26
N LEU A 40 1.38 -10.26 -9.58
CA LEU A 40 1.53 -11.30 -10.60
C LEU A 40 0.70 -12.57 -10.31
N GLU A 41 0.50 -12.93 -9.05
CA GLU A 41 -0.35 -14.07 -8.66
C GLU A 41 -1.84 -13.79 -8.89
N LYS A 42 -2.25 -12.51 -8.85
CA LYS A 42 -3.64 -12.09 -9.05
C LYS A 42 -3.99 -11.71 -10.47
N LEU A 43 -3.06 -11.16 -11.25
CA LEU A 43 -3.31 -10.73 -12.64
C LEU A 43 -4.00 -11.79 -13.50
N PRO A 44 -3.63 -13.09 -13.43
CA PRO A 44 -4.30 -14.10 -14.23
C PRO A 44 -5.81 -14.12 -13.94
N LYS A 45 -6.25 -13.90 -12.70
CA LYS A 45 -7.66 -13.98 -12.29
C LYS A 45 -8.50 -12.77 -12.71
N LEU A 46 -7.92 -11.72 -13.26
CA LEU A 46 -8.57 -10.42 -13.48
C LEU A 46 -8.92 -10.13 -14.94
N GLU A 47 -8.75 -11.11 -15.85
CA GLU A 47 -9.10 -11.01 -17.29
C GLU A 47 -8.61 -9.72 -17.98
N ILE A 48 -7.38 -9.31 -17.68
CA ILE A 48 -6.75 -8.11 -18.23
C ILE A 48 -6.21 -8.43 -19.62
N ASP A 49 -6.30 -7.52 -20.59
CA ASP A 49 -5.73 -7.74 -21.93
C ASP A 49 -4.19 -7.84 -21.88
N LYS A 50 -3.60 -8.67 -22.74
CA LYS A 50 -2.14 -8.85 -22.84
C LYS A 50 -1.45 -7.55 -23.27
N ASP A 51 -2.11 -6.74 -24.09
CA ASP A 51 -1.57 -5.46 -24.58
C ASP A 51 -1.85 -4.28 -23.64
N ASP A 52 -2.45 -4.54 -22.47
CA ASP A 52 -2.71 -3.51 -21.48
C ASP A 52 -1.40 -2.86 -21.02
N ILE A 53 -1.46 -1.53 -20.90
CA ILE A 53 -0.37 -0.69 -20.38
C ILE A 53 0.13 -1.22 -19.04
N LEU A 54 -0.76 -1.73 -18.19
CA LEU A 54 -0.42 -2.30 -16.89
C LEU A 54 0.51 -3.52 -17.01
N ILE A 55 0.31 -4.40 -18.00
CA ILE A 55 1.18 -5.55 -18.25
C ILE A 55 2.57 -5.08 -18.70
N LYS A 56 2.63 -4.04 -19.55
CA LYS A 56 3.88 -3.45 -20.03
C LYS A 56 4.67 -2.80 -18.90
N GLU A 57 4.03 -2.01 -18.04
CA GLU A 57 4.70 -1.36 -16.90
C GLU A 57 5.26 -2.37 -15.89
N ILE A 58 4.52 -3.46 -15.62
CA ILE A 58 5.00 -4.55 -14.76
C ILE A 58 6.22 -5.24 -15.37
N ALA A 59 6.17 -5.52 -16.68
CA ALA A 59 7.31 -6.11 -17.39
C ALA A 59 8.55 -5.21 -17.27
N VAL A 60 8.41 -3.92 -17.54
CA VAL A 60 9.52 -2.94 -17.47
C VAL A 60 10.12 -2.88 -16.08
N LEU A 61 9.30 -2.87 -15.02
CA LEU A 61 9.80 -2.84 -13.64
C LEU A 61 10.60 -4.10 -13.29
N ILE A 62 10.09 -5.29 -13.62
CA ILE A 62 10.76 -6.57 -13.32
C ILE A 62 12.01 -6.75 -14.17
N ASP A 63 11.96 -6.33 -15.44
CA ASP A 63 13.06 -6.51 -16.37
C ASP A 63 14.25 -5.59 -16.08
N LYS A 64 14.02 -4.46 -15.40
CA LYS A 64 15.05 -3.53 -14.94
C LYS A 64 15.73 -3.92 -13.63
N LEU A 65 15.27 -4.96 -12.94
CA LEU A 65 15.89 -5.38 -11.68
C LEU A 65 17.27 -5.99 -11.97
N PRO A 66 18.36 -5.42 -11.43
CA PRO A 66 19.69 -5.95 -11.67
C PRO A 66 19.87 -7.30 -10.96
N PRO A 67 20.57 -8.26 -11.55
CA PRO A 67 21.03 -9.42 -10.79
C PRO A 67 21.90 -8.97 -9.62
N TYR A 68 21.83 -9.70 -8.50
CA TYR A 68 22.59 -9.40 -7.29
C TYR A 68 24.09 -9.25 -7.60
N ASN A 69 24.70 -8.13 -7.17
CA ASN A 69 26.09 -7.70 -7.38
C ASN A 69 26.49 -7.14 -8.77
N PHE A 70 25.57 -6.90 -9.71
CA PHE A 70 25.96 -6.46 -11.05
C PHE A 70 25.90 -4.94 -11.28
N GLU A 71 24.97 -4.22 -10.66
CA GLU A 71 24.80 -2.76 -10.84
C GLU A 71 23.93 -2.16 -9.73
N GLU A 72 24.20 -0.91 -9.33
CA GLU A 72 23.35 -0.18 -8.38
C GLU A 72 22.06 0.26 -9.11
N LEU A 73 20.91 -0.28 -8.70
CA LEU A 73 19.61 0.13 -9.23
C LEU A 73 19.41 1.63 -8.97
N ASP A 74 19.06 2.42 -9.99
CA ASP A 74 18.55 3.79 -9.78
C ASP A 74 17.20 3.72 -9.08
N TYR A 75 17.26 3.73 -7.74
CA TYR A 75 16.11 3.63 -6.87
C TYR A 75 15.13 4.77 -7.05
N LYS A 76 15.59 5.97 -7.42
CA LYS A 76 14.71 7.14 -7.60
C LYS A 76 13.83 6.94 -8.82
N SER A 77 14.43 6.55 -9.95
CA SER A 77 13.69 6.25 -11.18
C SER A 77 12.78 5.03 -11.02
N TYR A 78 13.28 3.98 -10.35
CA TYR A 78 12.48 2.78 -10.04
C TYR A 78 11.25 3.11 -9.20
N LEU A 79 11.42 3.89 -8.12
CA LEU A 79 10.32 4.25 -7.23
C LEU A 79 9.25 5.09 -7.93
N SER A 80 9.66 6.03 -8.79
CA SER A 80 8.71 6.80 -9.60
C SER A 80 7.82 5.90 -10.45
N LYS A 81 8.43 4.98 -11.21
CA LYS A 81 7.70 4.02 -12.04
C LYS A 81 6.82 3.08 -11.22
N PHE A 82 7.30 2.69 -10.03
CA PHE A 82 6.52 1.86 -9.12
C PHE A 82 5.27 2.60 -8.61
N ASN A 83 5.37 3.89 -8.28
CA ASN A 83 4.22 4.70 -7.87
C ASN A 83 3.20 4.85 -9.00
N ASP A 84 3.66 5.01 -10.24
CA ASP A 84 2.79 5.05 -11.42
C ASP A 84 2.06 3.71 -11.61
N LEU A 85 2.76 2.59 -11.43
CA LEU A 85 2.15 1.26 -11.43
C LEU A 85 1.10 1.13 -10.32
N GLU A 86 1.40 1.56 -9.09
CA GLU A 86 0.45 1.49 -7.97
C GLU A 86 -0.83 2.28 -8.27
N TYR A 87 -0.69 3.47 -8.89
CA TYR A 87 -1.82 4.27 -9.34
C TYR A 87 -2.65 3.55 -10.41
N LEU A 88 -2.00 2.96 -11.42
CA LEU A 88 -2.68 2.21 -12.48
C LEU A 88 -3.42 0.98 -11.94
N VAL A 89 -2.79 0.22 -11.04
CA VAL A 89 -3.37 -0.94 -10.37
C VAL A 89 -4.60 -0.54 -9.57
N LYS A 90 -4.53 0.56 -8.79
CA LYS A 90 -5.68 1.08 -8.05
C LYS A 90 -6.79 1.56 -8.99
N LYS A 91 -6.46 2.30 -10.03
CA LYS A 91 -7.43 2.90 -10.96
C LYS A 91 -8.15 1.87 -11.82
N ARG A 92 -7.43 0.88 -12.36
CA ARG A 92 -7.97 -0.09 -13.32
C ARG A 92 -8.47 -1.37 -12.65
N LEU A 93 -7.71 -1.89 -11.69
CA LEU A 93 -8.00 -3.19 -11.06
C LEU A 93 -8.67 -3.05 -9.69
N ASN A 94 -8.73 -1.84 -9.15
CA ASN A 94 -9.29 -1.54 -7.84
C ASN A 94 -8.63 -2.38 -6.72
N LEU A 95 -7.37 -2.77 -6.90
CA LEU A 95 -6.59 -3.53 -5.91
C LEU A 95 -5.93 -2.57 -4.91
N ILE A 96 -5.75 -3.03 -3.68
CA ILE A 96 -5.20 -2.23 -2.57
C ILE A 96 -3.93 -2.91 -2.02
N PRO A 97 -2.82 -2.20 -1.81
CA PRO A 97 -1.63 -2.78 -1.21
C PRO A 97 -1.86 -3.15 0.26
N HIS A 98 -1.39 -4.33 0.67
CA HIS A 98 -1.45 -4.83 2.04
C HIS A 98 -0.79 -3.89 3.06
N ASN A 99 0.30 -3.22 2.66
CA ASN A 99 1.11 -2.39 3.56
C ASN A 99 0.70 -0.91 3.61
N LYS A 100 -0.29 -0.47 2.81
CA LYS A 100 -0.73 0.93 2.84
C LYS A 100 -1.42 1.28 4.17
N HIS A 101 -1.92 0.27 4.87
CA HIS A 101 -2.44 0.36 6.21
C HIS A 101 -1.51 -0.46 7.10
N ASN A 102 -0.50 0.17 7.71
CA ASN A 102 0.27 -0.44 8.79
C ASN A 102 -0.66 -0.68 10.00
N ILE A 103 -1.51 -1.70 9.92
CA ILE A 103 -2.42 -2.12 10.98
C ILE A 103 -1.63 -2.59 12.19
N LYS A 104 -0.37 -3.05 12.00
CA LYS A 104 0.56 -3.35 13.11
C LYS A 104 0.82 -2.15 14.04
N SER A 105 0.73 -0.92 13.53
CA SER A 105 0.85 0.29 14.36
C SER A 105 -0.45 0.61 15.11
N ILE A 106 -1.57 -0.02 14.78
CA ILE A 106 -2.89 0.20 15.40
C ILE A 106 -3.14 -0.79 16.52
N ASP A 107 -2.57 -1.99 16.45
CA ASP A 107 -2.58 -2.91 17.60
C ASP A 107 -1.80 -2.32 18.80
N THR A 108 -0.87 -1.39 18.55
CA THR A 108 -0.12 -0.65 19.59
C THR A 108 -0.54 0.81 19.77
N PHE A 109 -1.12 1.47 18.76
CA PHE A 109 -2.02 2.61 18.97
C PHE A 109 -3.37 2.08 19.43
N SER A 110 -3.36 1.51 20.64
CA SER A 110 -4.57 1.05 21.30
C SER A 110 -5.64 2.11 21.17
N ILE A 111 -6.87 1.68 20.89
CA ILE A 111 -8.07 2.51 20.90
C ILE A 111 -8.10 3.36 22.18
N GLU A 112 -7.49 2.88 23.28
CA GLU A 112 -7.22 3.58 24.53
C GLU A 112 -6.40 4.87 24.39
N ARG A 113 -5.36 4.94 23.55
CA ARG A 113 -4.64 6.19 23.29
C ARG A 113 -5.47 7.16 22.48
N ILE A 114 -6.25 6.67 21.51
CA ILE A 114 -7.16 7.51 20.72
C ILE A 114 -8.27 8.10 21.62
N VAL A 115 -8.88 7.26 22.46
CA VAL A 115 -9.84 7.67 23.49
C VAL A 115 -9.16 8.59 24.51
N GLY A 116 -7.90 8.34 24.86
CA GLY A 116 -7.09 9.18 25.73
C GLY A 116 -6.85 10.59 25.16
N TYR A 117 -6.54 10.72 23.87
CA TYR A 117 -6.42 12.02 23.20
C TYR A 117 -7.78 12.74 23.09
N ILE A 118 -8.88 12.01 22.90
CA ILE A 118 -10.23 12.58 22.93
C ILE A 118 -10.56 13.08 24.35
N PHE A 119 -10.23 12.30 25.39
CA PHE A 119 -10.43 12.70 26.79
C PHE A 119 -9.55 13.90 27.18
N ILE A 120 -8.27 13.92 26.81
CA ILE A 120 -7.38 15.07 27.02
C ILE A 120 -7.91 16.30 26.26
N GLY A 121 -8.38 16.11 25.02
CA GLY A 121 -9.00 17.16 24.23
C GLY A 121 -10.26 17.74 24.88
N ILE A 122 -11.11 16.90 25.50
CA ILE A 122 -12.30 17.32 26.25
C ILE A 122 -11.91 18.03 27.55
N ILE A 123 -10.92 17.53 28.29
CA ILE A 123 -10.44 18.11 29.56
C ILE A 123 -9.80 19.49 29.31
N VAL A 124 -8.89 19.60 28.34
CA VAL A 124 -8.24 20.86 27.95
C VAL A 124 -9.27 21.86 27.40
N SER A 125 -10.27 21.37 26.66
CA SER A 125 -11.40 22.18 26.18
C SER A 125 -12.27 22.71 27.33
N PHE A 126 -12.50 21.91 28.38
CA PHE A 126 -13.22 22.36 29.59
C PHE A 126 -12.40 23.38 30.41
N SER A 127 -11.08 23.24 30.48
CA SER A 127 -10.21 24.23 31.14
C SER A 127 -10.12 25.56 30.37
N ILE A 128 -10.17 25.52 29.04
CA ILE A 128 -10.13 26.72 28.16
C ILE A 128 -11.50 27.39 28.02
N LEU A 129 -12.59 26.69 28.39
CA LEU A 129 -13.95 27.22 28.44
C LEU A 129 -14.08 28.44 29.37
N PHE A 130 -13.17 28.58 30.36
CA PHE A 130 -13.07 29.76 31.22
C PHE A 130 -12.39 30.96 30.56
N PHE A 131 -11.65 30.80 29.46
CA PHE A 131 -10.77 31.87 28.93
C PHE A 131 -10.95 32.28 27.47
N LYS A 132 -11.53 31.48 26.55
CA LYS A 132 -11.89 31.94 25.18
C LYS A 132 -12.64 30.88 24.35
N ARG A 133 -13.81 31.25 23.80
CA ARG A 133 -14.75 30.38 23.04
C ARG A 133 -14.25 29.81 21.70
N THR A 134 -13.15 30.30 21.12
CA THR A 134 -12.75 29.95 19.74
C THR A 134 -11.73 28.81 19.61
N ILE A 135 -11.03 28.45 20.68
CA ILE A 135 -9.97 27.42 20.64
C ILE A 135 -10.54 25.98 20.71
N LEU A 136 -11.75 25.83 21.27
CA LEU A 136 -12.45 24.56 21.48
C LEU A 136 -12.74 23.81 20.16
N ILE A 137 -13.07 24.55 19.10
CA ILE A 137 -13.48 23.97 17.81
C ILE A 137 -12.30 23.31 17.10
N ILE A 138 -11.11 23.93 17.17
CA ILE A 138 -9.90 23.40 16.51
C ILE A 138 -9.32 22.21 17.31
N ALA A 139 -9.33 22.30 18.64
CA ALA A 139 -8.77 21.27 19.52
C ALA A 139 -9.50 19.92 19.42
N LEU A 140 -10.81 19.92 19.17
CA LEU A 140 -11.61 18.70 19.00
C LEU A 140 -11.72 18.24 17.54
N ALA A 141 -11.78 19.17 16.57
CA ALA A 141 -11.95 18.82 15.16
C ALA A 141 -10.76 18.06 14.57
N VAL A 142 -9.53 18.44 14.92
CA VAL A 142 -8.32 17.80 14.40
C VAL A 142 -8.22 16.32 14.82
N PRO A 143 -8.29 15.94 16.12
CA PRO A 143 -8.22 14.54 16.51
C PRO A 143 -9.40 13.71 16.00
N LEU A 144 -10.63 14.25 15.98
CA LEU A 144 -11.78 13.54 15.42
C LEU A 144 -11.62 13.26 13.92
N SER A 145 -11.14 14.23 13.14
CA SER A 145 -10.93 14.06 11.69
C SER A 145 -9.90 12.97 11.38
N ILE A 146 -8.81 12.90 12.16
CA ILE A 146 -7.77 11.87 12.00
C ILE A 146 -8.34 10.48 12.33
N VAL A 147 -9.14 10.37 13.39
CA VAL A 147 -9.77 9.12 13.80
C VAL A 147 -10.77 8.63 12.77
N VAL A 148 -11.66 9.51 12.29
CA VAL A 148 -12.65 9.17 11.25
C VAL A 148 -11.95 8.75 9.95
N SER A 149 -10.91 9.49 9.52
CA SER A 149 -10.12 9.12 8.34
C SER A 149 -9.49 7.72 8.50
N LYS A 150 -8.89 7.43 9.66
CA LYS A 150 -8.32 6.10 9.94
C LYS A 150 -9.38 5.00 9.98
N MET A 151 -10.56 5.26 10.56
CA MET A 151 -11.66 4.29 10.58
C MET A 151 -12.17 3.98 9.17
N ILE A 152 -12.32 5.00 8.32
CA ILE A 152 -12.70 4.84 6.91
C ILE A 152 -11.66 4.00 6.18
N ASP A 153 -10.38 4.30 6.37
CA ASP A 153 -9.27 3.54 5.76
C ASP A 153 -9.28 2.06 6.19
N ILE A 154 -9.46 1.77 7.48
CA ILE A 154 -9.57 0.40 8.00
C ILE A 154 -10.79 -0.31 7.42
N TYR A 155 -11.93 0.38 7.34
CA TYR A 155 -13.16 -0.19 6.77
C TYR A 155 -12.97 -0.56 5.30
N LEU A 156 -12.40 0.36 4.50
CA LEU A 156 -12.09 0.11 3.09
C LEU A 156 -11.12 -1.06 2.92
N TYR A 157 -10.12 -1.17 3.79
CA TYR A 157 -9.19 -2.29 3.79
C TYR A 157 -9.87 -3.62 4.14
N LYS A 158 -10.67 -3.67 5.23
CA LYS A 158 -11.41 -4.88 5.64
C LYS A 158 -12.37 -5.33 4.54
N LYS A 159 -13.05 -4.38 3.90
CA LYS A 159 -13.93 -4.64 2.75
C LYS A 159 -13.13 -5.20 1.57
N ALA A 160 -12.02 -4.56 1.19
CA ALA A 160 -11.16 -5.06 0.12
C ALA A 160 -10.56 -6.43 0.42
N LYS A 161 -10.26 -6.74 1.70
CA LYS A 161 -9.80 -8.08 2.12
C LYS A 161 -10.89 -9.12 1.92
N LYS A 162 -12.13 -8.83 2.33
CA LYS A 162 -13.30 -9.69 2.09
C LYS A 162 -13.55 -9.92 0.61
N ASP A 163 -13.35 -8.89 -0.20
CA ASP A 163 -13.54 -8.92 -1.65
C ASP A 163 -12.31 -9.50 -2.41
N ASN A 164 -11.31 -10.05 -1.71
CA ASN A 164 -10.06 -10.56 -2.31
C ASN A 164 -9.29 -9.56 -3.17
N ARG A 165 -9.38 -8.26 -2.88
CA ARG A 165 -8.75 -7.15 -3.62
C ARG A 165 -7.43 -6.66 -3.02
N VAL A 166 -6.96 -7.25 -1.91
CA VAL A 166 -5.70 -6.86 -1.24
C VAL A 166 -4.48 -7.59 -1.81
N ILE A 167 -3.47 -6.86 -2.31
CA ILE A 167 -2.20 -7.39 -2.86
C ILE A 167 -1.01 -7.09 -1.97
#